data_AF-A0AAW3HIF7-F1
#
_entry.id   AF-A0AAW3HIF7-F1
#
_cell.length_a   1.000
_cell.length_b   1.000
_cell.length_c   1.000
_cell.angle_alpha   90.00
_cell.angle_beta   90.00
_cell.angle_gamma   90.00
#
_symmetry.space_group_name_H-M   'P 1'
#
loop_
_entity.id
_entity.type
_entity.pdbx_description
1 polymer ?
#
loop_
_entity_poly.entity_id
_entity_poly.type
_entity_poly.pdbx_seq_one_letter_code
_entity_poly.pdbx_strand_id
1 'polypeptide(L)'
;MSWTTPEALKKQLQKLWEKGVLLRELVEDSGYFPRQLTCKKPTSDDLSSRFNEVRQWISLLSESAEKGYHLEWREVRHRVIGMNRLPAKIWVDSAFDAVKILGLRKTSERYLHLFQYIVVAQPVLRSWLIKYPLRVLEQDWTKLLSIIGWLQLNPRPGIYLRQLDLPDINSKFIEQHRGILTELLDLTLPPETIDPSARGILQFNRRFGFRDKPQRVRYRFARQDREIDSHEFSSLSLPVTSVFVIENEINFLTFSGPVGSMAVFGRGYGFDMLSSARWLCRQKLFYWGDIDTHGFAILSQFRQLYPHTQSFLMDENTLLTHRASWVKEDKPCSRLLSHLTEHEQQLYQALVHDRFGEKIRLEQEYISMAVIQQALEKLYPSS
;
A
#
# COMPACT_ATOMS: atom_id res chain seq x y z
N MET A 1 -23.37 -15.76 35.02
CA MET A 1 -22.41 -16.42 35.94
C MET A 1 -21.03 -15.80 35.80
N SER A 2 -20.33 -15.57 36.90
CA SER A 2 -18.98 -14.95 36.94
C SER A 2 -17.82 -15.96 36.86
N TRP A 3 -18.11 -17.26 36.89
CA TRP A 3 -17.13 -18.35 36.87
C TRP A 3 -16.80 -18.82 35.44
N THR A 4 -15.64 -19.46 35.28
CA THR A 4 -15.18 -19.94 33.96
C THR A 4 -16.09 -21.04 33.43
N THR A 5 -16.60 -20.88 32.21
CA THR A 5 -17.35 -21.92 31.47
C THR A 5 -16.48 -22.54 30.37
N PRO A 6 -16.86 -23.70 29.81
CA PRO A 6 -16.20 -24.27 28.63
C PRO A 6 -16.11 -23.30 27.45
N GLU A 7 -17.13 -22.47 27.23
CA GLU A 7 -17.13 -21.42 26.21
C GLU A 7 -16.08 -20.35 26.50
N ALA A 8 -15.88 -19.98 27.77
CA ALA A 8 -14.82 -19.06 28.17
C ALA A 8 -13.42 -19.66 27.96
N LEU A 9 -13.25 -20.97 28.13
CA LEU A 9 -12.01 -21.68 27.79
C LEU A 9 -11.78 -21.69 26.28
N LYS A 10 -12.80 -22.04 25.49
CA LYS A 10 -12.75 -21.97 24.02
C LYS A 10 -12.35 -20.57 23.54
N LYS A 11 -12.93 -19.50 24.12
CA LYS A 11 -12.54 -18.12 23.79
C LYS A 11 -11.07 -17.81 24.10
N GLN A 12 -10.49 -18.37 25.16
CA GLN A 12 -9.06 -18.21 25.44
C GLN A 12 -8.19 -18.91 24.39
N LEU A 13 -8.54 -20.14 24.01
CA LEU A 13 -7.85 -20.90 22.97
C LEU A 13 -8.02 -20.27 21.58
N GLN A 14 -9.19 -19.72 21.29
CA GLN A 14 -9.48 -19.01 20.05
C GLN A 14 -8.52 -17.82 19.85
N LYS A 15 -8.21 -17.08 20.92
CA LYS A 15 -7.21 -16.01 20.86
C LYS A 15 -5.80 -16.52 20.55
N LEU A 16 -5.45 -17.74 20.98
CA LEU A 16 -4.17 -18.37 20.62
C LEU A 16 -4.16 -18.78 19.15
N TRP A 17 -5.29 -19.28 18.65
CA TRP A 17 -5.48 -19.59 17.23
C TRP A 17 -5.35 -18.34 16.35
N GLU A 18 -6.05 -17.25 16.69
CA GLU A 18 -6.01 -15.97 15.96
C GLU A 18 -4.63 -15.31 15.94
N LYS A 19 -3.80 -15.60 16.95
CA LYS A 19 -2.39 -15.19 16.97
C LYS A 19 -1.48 -16.17 16.22
N GLY A 20 -2.01 -17.26 15.69
CA GLY A 20 -1.25 -18.33 15.03
C GLY A 20 -0.35 -19.13 15.98
N VAL A 21 -0.53 -19.04 17.30
CA VAL A 21 0.30 -19.76 18.28
C VAL A 21 0.07 -21.26 18.16
N LEU A 22 -1.20 -21.69 18.08
CA LEU A 22 -1.51 -23.12 18.00
C LEU A 22 -0.88 -23.76 16.77
N LEU A 23 -0.97 -23.12 15.60
CA LEU A 23 -0.39 -23.64 14.36
C LEU A 23 1.14 -23.73 14.41
N ARG A 24 1.81 -22.76 15.06
CA ARG A 24 3.27 -22.79 15.28
C ARG A 24 3.69 -24.00 16.09
N GLU A 25 3.03 -24.21 17.22
CA GLU A 25 3.32 -25.33 18.13
C GLU A 25 3.05 -26.71 17.52
N LEU A 26 2.30 -26.80 16.41
CA LEU A 26 2.12 -28.06 15.68
C LEU A 26 3.35 -28.43 14.82
N VAL A 27 4.20 -27.47 14.47
CA VAL A 27 5.37 -27.67 13.58
C VAL A 27 6.70 -27.42 14.25
N GLU A 28 6.71 -26.71 15.38
CA GLU A 28 7.89 -26.40 16.16
C GLU A 28 7.51 -26.37 17.65
N ASP A 29 8.07 -27.29 18.42
CA ASP A 29 7.90 -27.30 19.87
C ASP A 29 8.74 -26.17 20.49
N SER A 30 8.07 -25.10 20.93
CA SER A 30 8.74 -24.00 21.63
C SER A 30 8.69 -24.15 23.16
N GLY A 31 8.10 -25.24 23.66
CA GLY A 31 7.79 -25.43 25.07
C GLY A 31 6.63 -24.56 25.56
N TYR A 32 5.75 -24.07 24.66
CA TYR A 32 4.61 -23.24 25.04
C TYR A 32 3.51 -24.03 25.78
N PHE A 33 3.47 -25.35 25.56
CA PHE A 33 2.60 -26.31 26.25
C PHE A 33 3.43 -27.23 27.16
N PRO A 34 2.87 -27.75 28.28
CA PRO A 34 1.48 -27.61 28.74
C PRO A 34 1.14 -26.20 29.23
N ARG A 35 -0.07 -25.72 28.93
CA ARG A 35 -0.50 -24.34 29.21
C ARG A 35 -1.66 -24.29 30.18
N GLN A 36 -1.48 -23.59 31.30
CA GLN A 36 -2.56 -23.30 32.23
C GLN A 36 -3.51 -22.23 31.66
N LEU A 37 -4.82 -22.52 31.61
CA LEU A 37 -5.86 -21.56 31.25
C LEU A 37 -6.37 -20.80 32.48
N THR A 38 -6.88 -19.59 32.26
CA THR A 38 -7.46 -18.77 33.33
C THR A 38 -8.79 -19.38 33.78
N CYS A 39 -8.86 -19.73 35.06
CA CYS A 39 -10.03 -20.30 35.71
C CYS A 39 -10.55 -19.38 36.83
N LYS A 40 -11.65 -18.67 36.58
CA LYS A 40 -12.43 -17.96 37.60
C LYS A 40 -13.28 -18.97 38.35
N LYS A 41 -13.14 -19.00 39.67
CA LYS A 41 -13.71 -20.01 40.56
C LYS A 41 -14.82 -19.41 41.43
N PRO A 42 -15.71 -20.24 41.98
CA PRO A 42 -16.60 -19.84 43.08
C PRO A 42 -15.82 -19.26 44.25
N THR A 43 -16.36 -18.19 44.85
CA THR A 43 -15.88 -17.61 46.10
C THR A 43 -16.34 -18.44 47.30
N SER A 44 -15.85 -18.14 48.51
CA SER A 44 -16.33 -18.85 49.71
C SER A 44 -17.83 -18.64 49.95
N ASP A 45 -18.36 -17.46 49.64
CA ASP A 45 -19.80 -17.16 49.81
C ASP A 45 -20.65 -17.97 48.83
N ASP A 46 -20.22 -18.03 47.56
CA ASP A 46 -20.86 -18.82 46.50
C ASP A 46 -21.03 -20.31 46.89
N LEU A 47 -20.06 -20.86 47.62
CA LEU A 47 -20.09 -22.26 48.08
C LEU A 47 -21.23 -22.53 49.08
N SER A 48 -21.66 -21.52 49.85
CA SER A 48 -22.81 -21.62 50.75
C SER A 48 -24.12 -21.19 50.10
N SER A 49 -24.15 -20.03 49.44
CA SER A 49 -25.38 -19.39 48.97
C SER A 49 -25.89 -19.98 47.63
N ARG A 50 -24.99 -20.55 46.82
CA ARG A 50 -25.26 -21.02 45.45
C ARG A 50 -24.73 -22.45 45.21
N PHE A 51 -24.83 -23.33 46.20
CA PHE A 51 -24.24 -24.68 46.18
C PHE A 51 -24.65 -25.53 44.96
N ASN A 52 -25.92 -25.52 44.56
CA ASN A 52 -26.40 -26.28 43.40
C ASN A 52 -25.78 -25.78 42.09
N GLU A 53 -25.62 -24.46 41.93
CA GLU A 53 -24.94 -23.89 40.76
C GLU A 53 -23.45 -24.28 40.73
N VAL A 54 -22.79 -24.31 41.89
CA VAL A 54 -21.40 -24.78 41.99
C VAL A 54 -21.28 -26.24 41.55
N ARG A 55 -22.20 -27.11 41.99
CA ARG A 55 -22.22 -28.52 41.55
C ARG A 55 -22.43 -28.66 40.04
N GLN A 56 -23.38 -27.91 39.48
CA GLN A 56 -23.61 -27.91 38.02
C GLN A 56 -22.37 -27.41 37.27
N TRP A 57 -21.71 -26.36 37.76
CA TRP A 57 -20.48 -25.84 37.18
C TRP A 57 -19.34 -26.86 37.20
N ILE A 58 -19.17 -27.62 38.30
CA ILE A 58 -18.19 -28.72 38.39
C ILE A 58 -18.50 -29.82 37.37
N SER A 59 -19.76 -30.25 37.26
CA SER A 59 -20.18 -31.27 36.28
C SER A 59 -19.87 -30.82 34.86
N LEU A 60 -20.28 -29.59 34.51
CA LEU A 60 -20.06 -28.98 33.20
C LEU A 60 -18.56 -28.99 32.82
N LEU A 61 -17.68 -28.56 33.73
CA LEU A 61 -16.24 -28.54 33.47
C LEU A 61 -15.62 -29.94 33.42
N SER A 62 -16.15 -30.90 34.15
CA SER A 62 -15.62 -32.27 34.19
C SER A 62 -16.01 -33.04 32.93
N GLU A 63 -17.27 -32.93 32.50
CA GLU A 63 -17.79 -33.54 31.26
C GLU A 63 -17.07 -33.00 30.02
N SER A 64 -16.72 -31.71 29.98
CA SER A 64 -15.94 -31.19 28.85
C SER A 64 -14.43 -31.42 28.94
N ALA A 65 -13.89 -31.93 30.05
CA ALA A 65 -12.46 -32.25 30.18
C ALA A 65 -12.05 -33.38 29.20
N GLU A 66 -12.93 -34.35 28.97
CA GLU A 66 -12.73 -35.43 27.98
C GLU A 66 -12.48 -34.92 26.54
N LYS A 67 -12.78 -33.64 26.28
CA LYS A 67 -12.60 -33.00 24.98
C LYS A 67 -11.17 -32.50 24.74
N GLY A 68 -10.26 -32.56 25.71
CA GLY A 68 -8.83 -32.26 25.52
C GLY A 68 -8.19 -31.33 26.55
N TYR A 69 -8.74 -31.18 27.75
CA TYR A 69 -8.05 -30.45 28.81
C TYR A 69 -8.17 -31.23 30.11
N HIS A 70 -7.21 -31.09 31.01
CA HIS A 70 -7.26 -31.75 32.30
C HIS A 70 -7.48 -30.75 33.44
N LEU A 71 -8.11 -31.23 34.50
CA LEU A 71 -8.43 -30.46 35.70
C LEU A 71 -7.49 -30.85 36.85
N GLU A 72 -6.79 -29.88 37.40
CA GLU A 72 -6.09 -30.05 38.68
C GLU A 72 -7.07 -29.74 39.81
N TRP A 73 -7.30 -30.69 40.69
CA TRP A 73 -8.29 -30.59 41.77
C TRP A 73 -7.66 -30.14 43.08
N ARG A 74 -8.41 -29.35 43.87
CA ARG A 74 -8.02 -28.98 45.24
C ARG A 74 -9.14 -29.27 46.22
N GLU A 75 -8.78 -29.80 47.37
CA GLU A 75 -9.68 -29.94 48.51
C GLU A 75 -9.88 -28.59 49.22
N VAL A 76 -11.13 -28.24 49.46
CA VAL A 76 -11.54 -27.03 50.16
C VAL A 76 -12.42 -27.43 51.34
N ARG A 77 -11.99 -27.06 52.55
CA ARG A 77 -12.77 -27.22 53.76
C ARG A 77 -13.61 -25.97 53.98
N HIS A 78 -14.94 -26.11 54.02
CA HIS A 78 -15.87 -25.03 54.26
C HIS A 78 -16.76 -25.34 55.47
N ARG A 79 -17.09 -24.32 56.28
CA ARG A 79 -17.81 -24.49 57.54
C ARG A 79 -19.24 -25.05 57.37
N VAL A 80 -19.89 -24.72 56.25
CA VAL A 80 -21.31 -25.07 56.00
C VAL A 80 -21.46 -26.36 55.20
N ILE A 81 -20.57 -26.63 54.25
CA ILE A 81 -20.70 -27.76 53.29
C ILE A 81 -19.64 -28.84 53.52
N GLY A 82 -18.81 -28.73 54.56
CA GLY A 82 -17.74 -29.67 54.85
C GLY A 82 -16.60 -29.65 53.83
N MET A 83 -15.95 -30.80 53.64
CA MET A 83 -14.83 -30.97 52.72
C MET A 83 -15.33 -31.25 51.29
N ASN A 84 -14.95 -30.42 50.33
CA ASN A 84 -15.34 -30.56 48.92
C ASN A 84 -14.12 -30.45 48.00
N ARG A 85 -14.14 -31.14 46.87
CA ARG A 85 -13.12 -31.03 45.82
C ARG A 85 -13.60 -30.09 44.73
N LEU A 86 -12.78 -29.09 44.40
CA LEU A 86 -13.08 -28.09 43.37
C LEU A 86 -11.97 -28.07 42.30
N PRO A 87 -12.32 -27.81 41.03
CA PRO A 87 -11.33 -27.52 39.99
C PRO A 87 -10.50 -26.30 40.37
N ALA A 88 -9.19 -26.48 40.51
CA ALA A 88 -8.25 -25.45 40.91
C ALA A 88 -7.43 -24.91 39.74
N LYS A 89 -7.02 -25.75 38.80
CA LYS A 89 -6.38 -25.29 37.57
C LYS A 89 -6.92 -26.08 36.39
N ILE A 90 -6.84 -25.47 35.21
CA ILE A 90 -7.28 -26.05 33.95
C ILE A 90 -6.05 -25.99 33.05
N TRP A 91 -5.65 -27.13 32.51
CA TRP A 91 -4.44 -27.27 31.71
C TRP A 91 -4.76 -27.89 30.37
N VAL A 92 -4.11 -27.40 29.33
CA VAL A 92 -4.09 -28.03 28.01
C VAL A 92 -2.69 -28.55 27.77
N ASP A 93 -2.58 -29.82 27.44
CA ASP A 93 -1.28 -30.52 27.37
C ASP A 93 -0.53 -30.27 26.07
N SER A 94 -1.26 -30.02 24.98
CA SER A 94 -0.68 -29.78 23.66
C SER A 94 -1.49 -28.82 22.79
N ALA A 95 -0.86 -28.32 21.73
CA ALA A 95 -1.57 -27.58 20.69
C ALA A 95 -2.61 -28.44 19.95
N PHE A 96 -2.36 -29.74 19.80
CA PHE A 96 -3.33 -30.68 19.20
C PHE A 96 -4.62 -30.74 20.02
N ASP A 97 -4.51 -30.78 21.35
CA ASP A 97 -5.66 -30.77 22.24
C ASP A 97 -6.42 -29.44 22.17
N ALA A 98 -5.71 -28.32 22.14
CA ALA A 98 -6.32 -27.00 21.94
C ALA A 98 -7.11 -26.93 20.62
N VAL A 99 -6.53 -27.44 19.53
CA VAL A 99 -7.18 -27.52 18.21
C VAL A 99 -8.40 -28.43 18.24
N LYS A 100 -8.33 -29.57 18.94
CA LYS A 100 -9.45 -30.50 19.14
C LYS A 100 -10.62 -29.81 19.86
N ILE A 101 -10.34 -29.06 20.94
CA ILE A 101 -11.36 -28.30 21.69
C ILE A 101 -12.05 -27.25 20.80
N LEU A 102 -11.30 -26.61 19.90
CA LEU A 102 -11.83 -25.61 18.96
C LEU A 102 -12.56 -26.22 17.75
N GLY A 103 -12.39 -27.53 17.49
CA GLY A 103 -12.95 -28.18 16.31
C GLY A 103 -12.23 -27.83 15.00
N LEU A 104 -10.97 -27.36 15.07
CA LEU A 104 -10.20 -26.85 13.93
C LEU A 104 -9.23 -27.90 13.33
N ARG A 105 -9.56 -29.18 13.51
CA ARG A 105 -8.70 -30.31 13.11
C ARG A 105 -8.38 -30.29 11.62
N LYS A 106 -9.41 -30.22 10.76
CA LYS A 106 -9.23 -30.22 9.28
C LYS A 106 -8.36 -29.04 8.81
N THR A 107 -8.56 -27.86 9.38
CA THR A 107 -7.79 -26.66 9.04
C THR A 107 -6.32 -26.81 9.45
N SER A 108 -6.07 -27.42 10.62
CA SER A 108 -4.72 -27.65 11.13
C SER A 108 -3.99 -28.74 10.33
N GLU A 109 -4.69 -29.81 9.94
CA GLU A 109 -4.18 -30.84 9.03
C GLU A 109 -3.81 -30.23 7.66
N ARG A 110 -4.64 -29.33 7.12
CA ARG A 110 -4.31 -28.58 5.89
C ARG A 110 -3.05 -27.73 6.07
N TYR A 111 -2.90 -27.03 7.20
CA TYR A 111 -1.69 -26.25 7.49
C TYR A 111 -0.44 -27.15 7.51
N LEU A 112 -0.50 -28.28 8.21
CA LEU A 112 0.63 -29.22 8.30
C LEU A 112 1.03 -29.77 6.92
N HIS A 113 0.05 -30.12 6.08
CA HIS A 113 0.30 -30.56 4.72
C HIS A 113 0.95 -29.46 3.88
N LEU A 114 0.42 -28.22 3.92
CA LEU A 114 1.01 -27.07 3.23
C LEU A 114 2.43 -26.80 3.73
N PHE A 115 2.65 -26.83 5.04
CA PHE A 115 3.95 -26.59 5.66
C PHE A 115 4.99 -27.58 5.12
N GLN A 116 4.69 -28.88 5.15
CA GLN A 116 5.59 -29.91 4.61
C GLN A 116 5.84 -29.72 3.12
N TYR A 117 4.77 -29.53 2.33
CA TYR A 117 4.86 -29.32 0.89
C TYR A 117 5.76 -28.13 0.52
N ILE A 118 5.58 -26.98 1.19
CA ILE A 118 6.34 -25.77 0.92
C ILE A 118 7.79 -25.91 1.39
N VAL A 119 8.04 -26.51 2.56
CA VAL A 119 9.42 -26.70 3.08
C VAL A 119 10.21 -27.66 2.20
N VAL A 120 9.59 -28.69 1.64
CA VAL A 120 10.25 -29.59 0.68
C VAL A 120 10.62 -28.84 -0.61
N ALA A 121 9.72 -27.99 -1.13
CA ALA A 121 9.97 -27.23 -2.35
C ALA A 121 10.95 -26.06 -2.14
N GLN A 122 10.89 -25.38 -0.99
CA GLN A 122 11.63 -24.16 -0.67
C GLN A 122 12.00 -24.14 0.84
N PRO A 123 13.07 -24.85 1.25
CA PRO A 123 13.44 -24.98 2.67
C PRO A 123 13.66 -23.64 3.40
N VAL A 124 14.17 -22.63 2.67
CA VAL A 124 14.42 -21.28 3.20
C VAL A 124 13.16 -20.57 3.72
N LEU A 125 11.98 -20.99 3.28
CA LEU A 125 10.71 -20.40 3.73
C LEU A 125 10.25 -20.91 5.10
N ARG A 126 10.90 -21.94 5.69
CA ARG A 126 10.48 -22.55 6.97
C ARG A 126 10.19 -21.51 8.05
N SER A 127 11.13 -20.59 8.30
CA SER A 127 10.97 -19.56 9.34
C SER A 127 9.83 -18.59 9.05
N TRP A 128 9.56 -18.28 7.78
CA TRP A 128 8.44 -17.42 7.39
C TRP A 128 7.10 -18.12 7.64
N LEU A 129 6.99 -19.42 7.33
CA LEU A 129 5.78 -20.22 7.54
C LEU A 129 5.42 -20.36 9.02
N ILE A 130 6.43 -20.48 9.89
CA ILE A 130 6.26 -20.49 11.35
C ILE A 130 5.83 -19.10 11.83
N LYS A 131 6.43 -18.03 11.30
CA LYS A 131 6.10 -16.66 11.72
C LYS A 131 4.68 -16.25 11.32
N TYR A 132 4.19 -16.70 10.16
CA TYR A 132 2.91 -16.26 9.58
C TYR A 132 1.95 -17.41 9.21
N PRO A 133 1.60 -18.30 10.15
CA PRO A 133 0.90 -19.56 9.82
C PRO A 133 -0.53 -19.35 9.31
N LEU A 134 -1.22 -18.30 9.77
CA LEU A 134 -2.57 -17.98 9.28
C LEU A 134 -2.53 -17.49 7.83
N ARG A 135 -1.53 -16.67 7.47
CA ARG A 135 -1.32 -16.24 6.08
C ARG A 135 -1.05 -17.44 5.19
N VAL A 136 -0.39 -18.51 5.66
CA VAL A 136 -0.22 -19.74 4.86
C VAL A 136 -1.55 -20.33 4.40
N LEU A 137 -2.58 -20.32 5.24
CA LEU A 137 -3.88 -20.91 4.91
C LEU A 137 -4.71 -20.09 3.90
N GLU A 138 -4.39 -18.81 3.74
CA GLU A 138 -5.13 -17.84 2.92
C GLU A 138 -4.67 -17.79 1.46
N GLN A 139 -3.55 -18.44 1.13
CA GLN A 139 -2.84 -18.23 -0.14
C GLN A 139 -2.93 -19.43 -1.07
N ASP A 140 -2.78 -19.17 -2.37
CA ASP A 140 -2.63 -20.19 -3.40
C ASP A 140 -1.14 -20.54 -3.58
N TRP A 141 -0.67 -21.49 -2.77
CA TRP A 141 0.75 -21.89 -2.76
C TRP A 141 1.20 -22.56 -4.05
N THR A 142 0.32 -23.20 -4.79
CA THR A 142 0.66 -23.76 -6.09
C THR A 142 1.12 -22.65 -7.03
N LYS A 143 0.37 -21.54 -7.11
CA LYS A 143 0.73 -20.40 -7.94
C LYS A 143 1.95 -19.65 -7.42
N LEU A 144 2.03 -19.42 -6.11
CA LEU A 144 3.18 -18.72 -5.51
C LEU A 144 4.49 -19.48 -5.73
N LEU A 145 4.50 -20.80 -5.52
CA LEU A 145 5.68 -21.63 -5.75
C LEU A 145 6.07 -21.70 -7.23
N SER A 146 5.10 -21.74 -8.15
CA SER A 146 5.38 -21.66 -9.59
C SER A 146 6.07 -20.36 -9.97
N ILE A 147 5.64 -19.21 -9.43
CA ILE A 147 6.28 -17.91 -9.67
C ILE A 147 7.70 -17.89 -9.09
N ILE A 148 7.87 -18.36 -7.86
CA ILE A 148 9.19 -18.44 -7.19
C ILE A 148 10.14 -19.30 -8.02
N GLY A 149 9.73 -20.53 -8.36
CA GLY A 149 10.55 -21.45 -9.14
C GLY A 149 10.90 -20.90 -10.53
N TRP A 150 9.95 -20.23 -11.19
CA TRP A 150 10.22 -19.61 -12.49
C TRP A 150 11.25 -18.48 -12.40
N LEU A 151 11.16 -17.62 -11.37
CA LEU A 151 12.12 -16.52 -11.17
C LEU A 151 13.51 -17.00 -10.71
N GLN A 152 13.57 -18.12 -9.98
CA GLN A 152 14.84 -18.77 -9.66
C GLN A 152 15.56 -19.27 -10.93
N LEU A 153 14.81 -19.74 -11.93
CA LEU A 153 15.36 -20.18 -13.22
C LEU A 153 15.62 -19.01 -14.19
N ASN A 154 14.88 -17.91 -14.06
CA ASN A 154 14.94 -16.75 -14.96
C ASN A 154 15.15 -15.46 -14.14
N PRO A 155 16.31 -15.30 -13.48
CA PRO A 155 16.59 -14.11 -12.70
C PRO A 155 16.62 -12.87 -13.61
N ARG A 156 16.06 -11.76 -13.13
CA ARG A 156 16.04 -10.48 -13.86
C ARG A 156 15.49 -10.62 -15.29
N PRO A 157 14.26 -11.13 -15.48
CA PRO A 157 13.82 -11.62 -16.79
C PRO A 157 13.70 -10.55 -17.87
N GLY A 158 13.58 -9.27 -17.51
CA GLY A 158 13.52 -8.18 -18.48
C GLY A 158 12.28 -8.24 -19.37
N ILE A 159 11.17 -8.82 -18.89
CA ILE A 159 9.89 -8.95 -19.59
C ILE A 159 8.77 -8.27 -18.79
N TYR A 160 7.64 -7.99 -19.44
CA TYR A 160 6.43 -7.55 -18.73
C TYR A 160 5.78 -8.73 -17.98
N LEU A 161 5.08 -8.46 -16.87
CA LEU A 161 4.38 -9.48 -16.10
C LEU A 161 3.43 -10.35 -16.93
N ARG A 162 2.78 -9.78 -17.96
CA ARG A 162 1.87 -10.52 -18.85
C ARG A 162 2.58 -11.57 -19.72
N GLN A 163 3.89 -11.43 -19.92
CA GLN A 163 4.71 -12.37 -20.68
C GLN A 163 5.23 -13.53 -19.82
N LEU A 164 4.93 -13.54 -18.52
CA LEU A 164 5.24 -14.67 -17.66
C LEU A 164 4.41 -15.88 -18.11
N ASP A 165 5.08 -16.86 -18.71
CA ASP A 165 4.43 -18.05 -19.26
C ASP A 165 4.26 -19.13 -18.18
N LEU A 166 3.29 -18.89 -17.30
CA LEU A 166 2.89 -19.83 -16.26
C LEU A 166 1.40 -20.16 -16.39
N PRO A 167 1.02 -21.46 -16.43
CA PRO A 167 -0.38 -21.88 -16.48
C PRO A 167 -1.20 -21.28 -15.33
N ASP A 168 -2.41 -20.80 -15.64
CA ASP A 168 -3.37 -20.25 -14.67
C ASP A 168 -2.89 -19.05 -13.82
N ILE A 169 -1.81 -18.39 -14.24
CA ILE A 169 -1.27 -17.18 -13.61
C ILE A 169 -1.36 -16.03 -14.63
N ASN A 170 -2.09 -14.98 -14.27
CA ASN A 170 -2.16 -13.75 -15.06
C ASN A 170 -1.52 -12.58 -14.30
N SER A 171 -1.28 -11.46 -14.99
CA SER A 171 -0.65 -10.29 -14.37
C SER A 171 -1.45 -9.75 -13.17
N LYS A 172 -2.79 -9.83 -13.20
CA LYS A 172 -3.66 -9.40 -12.09
C LYS A 172 -3.39 -10.20 -10.81
N PHE A 173 -3.15 -11.51 -10.93
CA PHE A 173 -2.79 -12.34 -9.78
C PHE A 173 -1.49 -11.84 -9.15
N ILE A 174 -0.45 -11.62 -9.95
CA ILE A 174 0.84 -11.13 -9.45
C ILE A 174 0.68 -9.73 -8.82
N GLU A 175 -0.05 -8.82 -9.48
CA GLU A 175 -0.33 -7.47 -9.00
C GLU A 175 -1.01 -7.47 -7.62
N GLN A 176 -2.01 -8.34 -7.42
CA GLN A 176 -2.71 -8.49 -6.14
C GLN A 176 -1.83 -9.11 -5.04
N HIS A 177 -0.87 -9.96 -5.42
CA HIS A 177 -0.03 -10.70 -4.48
C HIS A 177 1.39 -10.11 -4.34
N ARG A 178 1.66 -8.91 -4.87
CA ARG A 178 3.00 -8.27 -4.80
C ARG A 178 3.57 -8.21 -3.40
N GLY A 179 2.74 -7.94 -2.39
CA GLY A 179 3.17 -7.86 -0.99
C GLY A 179 3.80 -9.17 -0.51
N ILE A 180 3.05 -10.27 -0.54
CA ILE A 180 3.55 -11.59 -0.14
C ILE A 180 4.65 -12.09 -1.06
N LEU A 181 4.53 -11.90 -2.38
CA LEU A 181 5.58 -12.28 -3.32
C LEU A 181 6.89 -11.54 -3.03
N THR A 182 6.86 -10.27 -2.63
CA THR A 182 8.07 -9.55 -2.23
C THR A 182 8.74 -10.23 -1.04
N GLU A 183 7.99 -10.54 0.02
CA GLU A 183 8.53 -11.22 1.19
C GLU A 183 9.13 -12.59 0.87
N LEU A 184 8.46 -13.37 0.02
CA LEU A 184 8.90 -14.72 -0.34
C LEU A 184 10.09 -14.70 -1.30
N LEU A 185 10.08 -13.82 -2.31
CA LEU A 185 11.17 -13.68 -3.28
C LEU A 185 12.43 -13.11 -2.63
N ASP A 186 12.30 -12.19 -1.68
CA ASP A 186 13.43 -11.68 -0.90
C ASP A 186 14.16 -12.78 -0.10
N LEU A 187 13.45 -13.84 0.28
CA LEU A 187 14.02 -15.00 0.97
C LEU A 187 14.53 -16.09 0.02
N THR A 188 13.94 -16.22 -1.18
CA THR A 188 14.15 -17.38 -2.06
C THR A 188 15.03 -17.10 -3.27
N LEU A 189 15.22 -15.83 -3.65
CA LEU A 189 16.12 -15.45 -4.74
C LEU A 189 17.50 -15.07 -4.20
N PRO A 190 18.57 -15.31 -4.99
CA PRO A 190 19.91 -14.83 -4.63
C PRO A 190 19.94 -13.29 -4.50
N PRO A 191 20.59 -12.71 -3.47
CA PRO A 191 20.58 -11.27 -3.22
C PRO A 191 21.04 -10.41 -4.41
N GLU A 192 21.98 -10.90 -5.21
CA GLU A 192 22.51 -10.24 -6.41
C GLU A 192 21.47 -10.10 -7.54
N THR A 193 20.41 -10.91 -7.49
CA THR A 193 19.30 -10.87 -8.45
C THR A 193 18.15 -9.99 -8.00
N ILE A 194 18.30 -9.25 -6.89
CA ILE A 194 17.30 -8.32 -6.34
C ILE A 194 17.87 -6.90 -6.39
N ASP A 195 17.07 -5.91 -6.78
CA ASP A 195 17.50 -4.50 -6.72
C ASP A 195 17.22 -3.95 -5.30
N PRO A 196 18.24 -3.69 -4.46
CA PRO A 196 18.04 -3.23 -3.09
C PRO A 196 17.56 -1.77 -2.99
N SER A 197 17.71 -0.98 -4.07
CA SER A 197 17.24 0.41 -4.15
C SER A 197 15.73 0.49 -4.40
N ALA A 198 15.17 -0.53 -5.05
CA ALA A 198 13.74 -0.64 -5.35
C ALA A 198 12.96 -1.08 -4.10
N ARG A 199 12.24 -0.14 -3.48
CA ARG A 199 11.49 -0.35 -2.22
C ARG A 199 9.98 -0.14 -2.41
N GLY A 200 9.20 -0.93 -1.69
CA GLY A 200 7.73 -0.87 -1.69
C GLY A 200 7.08 -1.56 -2.88
N ILE A 201 5.76 -1.75 -2.79
CA ILE A 201 4.94 -2.55 -3.72
C ILE A 201 4.94 -1.97 -5.14
N LEU A 202 5.04 -0.65 -5.28
CA LEU A 202 5.05 0.02 -6.59
C LEU A 202 6.32 -0.28 -7.39
N GLN A 203 7.44 -0.57 -6.71
CA GLN A 203 8.71 -0.88 -7.34
C GLN A 203 8.94 -2.38 -7.52
N PHE A 204 7.90 -3.21 -7.37
CA PHE A 204 7.99 -4.68 -7.50
C PHE A 204 8.67 -5.10 -8.80
N ASN A 205 8.27 -4.49 -9.93
CA ASN A 205 8.79 -4.85 -11.25
C ASN A 205 10.31 -4.63 -11.31
N ARG A 206 10.76 -3.39 -11.05
CA ARG A 206 12.18 -3.06 -10.93
C ARG A 206 12.90 -3.96 -9.91
N ARG A 207 12.30 -4.17 -8.74
CA ARG A 207 12.89 -4.96 -7.64
C ARG A 207 13.21 -6.38 -8.03
N PHE A 208 12.42 -7.00 -8.92
CA PHE A 208 12.59 -8.38 -9.41
C PHE A 208 12.99 -8.47 -10.90
N GLY A 209 13.26 -7.34 -11.55
CA GLY A 209 13.77 -7.26 -12.92
C GLY A 209 12.72 -7.48 -14.02
N PHE A 210 11.44 -7.24 -13.73
CA PHE A 210 10.41 -7.10 -14.76
C PHE A 210 10.42 -5.70 -15.36
N ARG A 211 9.87 -5.57 -16.58
CA ARG A 211 9.67 -4.27 -17.24
C ARG A 211 8.43 -3.57 -16.69
N ASP A 212 8.61 -2.30 -16.37
CA ASP A 212 7.51 -1.36 -16.20
C ASP A 212 6.99 -0.90 -17.56
N LYS A 213 5.71 -0.48 -17.59
CA LYS A 213 5.13 0.14 -18.78
C LYS A 213 5.99 1.37 -19.14
N PRO A 214 6.40 1.52 -20.41
CA PRO A 214 7.21 2.67 -20.82
C PRO A 214 6.46 3.97 -20.53
N GLN A 215 7.18 4.93 -19.95
CA GLN A 215 6.68 6.29 -19.79
C GLN A 215 6.66 6.95 -21.17
N ARG A 216 5.58 7.65 -21.49
CA ARG A 216 5.39 8.32 -22.78
C ARG A 216 5.28 9.82 -22.61
N VAL A 217 5.78 10.54 -23.60
CA VAL A 217 5.70 11.99 -23.68
C VAL A 217 4.89 12.35 -24.92
N ARG A 218 3.75 13.03 -24.71
CA ARG A 218 2.94 13.61 -25.78
C ARG A 218 3.32 15.06 -25.97
N TYR A 219 3.63 15.45 -27.19
CA TYR A 219 4.06 16.80 -27.52
C TYR A 219 3.52 17.24 -28.88
N ARG A 220 3.43 18.55 -29.07
CA ARG A 220 3.09 19.19 -30.34
C ARG A 220 4.22 20.10 -30.79
N PHE A 221 4.67 19.90 -32.03
CA PHE A 221 5.67 20.72 -32.68
C PHE A 221 5.34 20.86 -34.16
N ALA A 222 5.47 22.07 -34.73
CA ALA A 222 5.10 22.37 -36.12
C ALA A 222 3.70 21.85 -36.52
N ARG A 223 2.71 22.04 -35.63
CA ARG A 223 1.31 21.58 -35.75
C ARG A 223 1.08 20.06 -35.73
N GLN A 224 2.12 19.25 -35.55
CA GLN A 224 1.99 17.79 -35.43
C GLN A 224 1.89 17.39 -33.97
N ASP A 225 0.89 16.56 -33.63
CA ASP A 225 0.74 15.92 -32.33
C ASP A 225 1.35 14.52 -32.36
N ARG A 226 2.26 14.24 -31.44
CA ARG A 226 3.02 12.99 -31.37
C ARG A 226 3.11 12.52 -29.93
N GLU A 227 3.03 11.22 -29.73
CA GLU A 227 3.32 10.59 -28.44
C GLU A 227 4.39 9.51 -28.61
N ILE A 228 5.53 9.70 -27.96
CA ILE A 228 6.71 8.85 -28.08
C ILE A 228 7.18 8.35 -26.71
N ASP A 229 8.10 7.38 -26.69
CA ASP A 229 8.73 6.92 -25.45
C ASP A 229 9.57 8.04 -24.82
N SER A 230 9.58 8.11 -23.48
CA SER A 230 10.37 9.09 -22.73
C SER A 230 11.87 9.07 -23.03
N HIS A 231 12.44 7.89 -23.30
CA HIS A 231 13.83 7.74 -23.71
C HIS A 231 14.06 8.31 -25.12
N GLU A 232 13.15 8.06 -26.06
CA GLU A 232 13.21 8.66 -27.39
C GLU A 232 13.13 10.19 -27.30
N PHE A 233 12.17 10.70 -26.52
CA PHE A 233 12.03 12.14 -26.25
C PHE A 233 13.28 12.75 -25.62
N SER A 234 13.99 12.01 -24.76
CA SER A 234 15.22 12.48 -24.11
C SER A 234 16.38 12.69 -25.09
N SER A 235 16.33 12.03 -26.26
CA SER A 235 17.34 12.13 -27.33
C SER A 235 16.90 13.00 -28.50
N LEU A 236 15.74 13.66 -28.40
CA LEU A 236 15.15 14.41 -29.49
C LEU A 236 16.03 15.59 -29.91
N SER A 237 16.29 15.71 -31.22
CA SER A 237 17.03 16.84 -31.81
C SER A 237 16.14 17.55 -32.83
N LEU A 238 15.35 18.51 -32.35
CA LEU A 238 14.49 19.37 -33.16
C LEU A 238 14.91 20.84 -33.01
N PRO A 239 14.64 21.70 -34.01
CA PRO A 239 14.91 23.13 -33.94
C PRO A 239 13.87 23.84 -33.04
N VAL A 240 13.87 23.47 -31.76
CA VAL A 240 12.99 24.02 -30.72
C VAL A 240 13.76 25.13 -30.01
N THR A 241 13.10 26.27 -29.78
CA THR A 241 13.64 27.42 -29.04
C THR A 241 12.95 27.59 -27.69
N SER A 242 11.68 27.18 -27.60
CA SER A 242 10.85 27.28 -26.41
C SER A 242 9.96 26.07 -26.25
N VAL A 243 9.72 25.68 -25.00
CA VAL A 243 8.89 24.55 -24.63
C VAL A 243 7.86 25.02 -23.61
N PHE A 244 6.59 24.73 -23.87
CA PHE A 244 5.46 25.01 -23.00
C PHE A 244 4.89 23.69 -22.48
N VAL A 245 4.99 23.43 -21.18
CA VAL A 245 4.31 22.30 -20.54
C VAL A 245 2.91 22.76 -20.13
N ILE A 246 1.89 22.14 -20.70
CA ILE A 246 0.48 22.56 -20.58
C ILE A 246 -0.34 21.41 -20.02
N GLU A 247 -1.04 21.62 -18.89
CA GLU A 247 -1.80 20.57 -18.21
C GLU A 247 -3.15 20.25 -18.84
N ASN A 248 -3.90 21.27 -19.28
CA ASN A 248 -5.19 21.05 -19.90
C ASN A 248 -5.06 20.53 -21.35
N GLU A 249 -5.76 19.45 -21.67
CA GLU A 249 -5.63 18.75 -22.96
C GLU A 249 -6.13 19.61 -24.13
N ILE A 250 -7.25 20.32 -23.96
CA ILE A 250 -7.80 21.15 -25.02
C ILE A 250 -6.88 22.34 -25.28
N ASN A 251 -6.38 23.00 -24.22
CA ASN A 251 -5.39 24.06 -24.36
C ASN A 251 -4.11 23.56 -25.03
N PHE A 252 -3.63 22.36 -24.69
CA PHE A 252 -2.51 21.72 -25.40
C PHE A 252 -2.82 21.52 -26.90
N LEU A 253 -4.02 21.08 -27.26
CA LEU A 253 -4.47 20.83 -28.64
C LEU A 253 -4.74 22.10 -29.45
N THR A 254 -5.06 23.22 -28.80
CA THR A 254 -5.31 24.51 -29.46
C THR A 254 -4.13 25.46 -29.37
N PHE A 255 -3.11 25.15 -28.56
CA PHE A 255 -1.95 26.01 -28.35
C PHE A 255 -1.26 26.35 -29.67
N SER A 256 -1.04 27.65 -29.88
CA SER A 256 -0.38 28.22 -31.05
C SER A 256 0.71 29.19 -30.61
N GLY A 257 1.84 28.64 -30.15
CA GLY A 257 3.02 29.43 -29.79
C GLY A 257 3.77 30.01 -31.00
N PRO A 258 4.78 30.87 -30.76
CA PRO A 258 5.64 31.40 -31.81
C PRO A 258 6.42 30.30 -32.54
N VAL A 259 6.98 30.64 -33.70
CA VAL A 259 7.81 29.73 -34.49
C VAL A 259 8.95 29.17 -33.64
N GLY A 260 9.14 27.85 -33.68
CA GLY A 260 10.12 27.14 -32.85
C GLY A 260 9.61 26.71 -31.47
N SER A 261 8.34 26.97 -31.14
CA SER A 261 7.74 26.51 -29.89
C SER A 261 7.26 25.06 -29.97
N MET A 262 7.47 24.32 -28.88
CA MET A 262 6.89 23.00 -28.65
C MET A 262 5.92 23.08 -27.47
N ALA A 263 4.74 22.48 -27.59
CA ALA A 263 3.88 22.20 -26.45
C ALA A 263 4.12 20.77 -25.98
N VAL A 264 4.20 20.53 -24.68
CA VAL A 264 4.28 19.20 -24.07
C VAL A 264 3.08 19.05 -23.16
N PHE A 265 2.35 17.95 -23.29
CA PHE A 265 1.17 17.71 -22.47
C PHE A 265 1.60 17.28 -21.05
N GLY A 266 1.32 18.13 -20.07
CA GLY A 266 1.48 17.84 -18.64
C GLY A 266 0.30 17.00 -18.15
N ARG A 267 0.57 15.91 -17.42
CA ARG A 267 -0.48 15.01 -16.89
C ARG A 267 -0.75 15.24 -15.40
N GLY A 268 -0.57 16.47 -14.91
CA GLY A 268 -0.61 16.76 -13.48
C GLY A 268 0.70 16.42 -12.77
N TYR A 269 0.57 15.78 -11.60
CA TYR A 269 1.70 15.34 -10.78
C TYR A 269 2.55 14.26 -11.46
N GLY A 270 3.86 14.33 -11.20
CA GLY A 270 4.83 13.32 -11.61
C GLY A 270 5.41 13.59 -13.00
N PHE A 271 6.67 14.04 -13.02
CA PHE A 271 7.40 14.39 -14.23
C PHE A 271 8.50 13.39 -14.58
N ASP A 272 8.36 12.15 -14.11
CA ASP A 272 9.35 11.09 -14.33
C ASP A 272 9.59 10.86 -15.82
N MET A 273 8.55 10.99 -16.66
CA MET A 273 8.64 10.89 -18.12
C MET A 273 9.54 11.98 -18.76
N LEU A 274 9.73 13.11 -18.08
CA LEU A 274 10.60 14.19 -18.55
C LEU A 274 11.94 14.21 -17.83
N SER A 275 12.13 13.46 -16.74
CA SER A 275 13.34 13.51 -15.90
C SER A 275 14.67 13.29 -16.64
N SER A 276 14.64 12.47 -17.70
CA SER A 276 15.81 12.15 -18.53
C SER A 276 16.05 13.14 -19.67
N ALA A 277 15.08 14.02 -19.98
CA ALA A 277 15.12 14.94 -21.13
C ALA A 277 15.99 16.18 -20.88
N ARG A 278 17.29 15.97 -20.62
CA ARG A 278 18.26 17.02 -20.25
C ARG A 278 18.40 18.15 -21.28
N TRP A 279 18.00 17.93 -22.54
CA TRP A 279 18.01 18.99 -23.56
C TRP A 279 17.06 20.15 -23.23
N LEU A 280 16.01 19.90 -22.42
CA LEU A 280 15.10 20.94 -21.92
C LEU A 280 15.81 21.99 -21.06
N CYS A 281 16.93 21.63 -20.40
CA CYS A 281 17.75 22.57 -19.63
C CYS A 281 18.35 23.70 -20.48
N ARG A 282 18.40 23.54 -21.81
CA ARG A 282 18.97 24.53 -22.74
C ARG A 282 17.91 25.37 -23.44
N GLN A 283 16.63 25.08 -23.21
CA GLN A 283 15.51 25.76 -23.86
C GLN A 283 14.83 26.76 -22.92
N LYS A 284 14.14 27.75 -23.50
CA LYS A 284 13.20 28.58 -22.74
C LYS A 284 12.02 27.70 -22.34
N LEU A 285 11.88 27.43 -21.05
CA LEU A 285 10.89 26.48 -20.55
C LEU A 285 9.81 27.22 -19.77
N PHE A 286 8.56 26.99 -20.19
CA PHE A 286 7.36 27.56 -19.60
C PHE A 286 6.47 26.45 -19.07
N TYR A 287 5.84 26.70 -17.94
CA TYR A 287 4.84 25.83 -17.35
C TYR A 287 3.53 26.58 -17.22
N TRP A 288 2.44 25.95 -17.65
CA TRP A 288 1.09 26.49 -17.54
C TRP A 288 0.20 25.42 -16.92
N GLY A 289 -0.27 25.70 -15.71
CA GLY A 289 -1.32 24.95 -15.00
C GLY A 289 -2.42 25.90 -14.51
N ASP A 290 -3.34 25.35 -13.72
CA ASP A 290 -4.40 26.12 -13.06
C ASP A 290 -3.86 27.04 -11.96
N ILE A 291 -4.56 28.14 -11.69
CA ILE A 291 -4.25 29.00 -10.54
C ILE A 291 -5.04 28.50 -9.32
N ASP A 292 -4.46 27.53 -8.64
CA ASP A 292 -4.94 26.96 -7.38
C ASP A 292 -3.77 26.40 -6.54
N THR A 293 -4.07 25.80 -5.39
CA THR A 293 -3.02 25.27 -4.51
C THR A 293 -2.32 24.03 -5.07
N HIS A 294 -2.97 23.24 -5.92
CA HIS A 294 -2.39 22.09 -6.60
C HIS A 294 -1.51 22.48 -7.79
N GLY A 295 -1.91 23.43 -8.64
CA GLY A 295 -1.17 23.92 -9.80
C GLY A 295 0.18 24.51 -9.39
N PHE A 296 0.21 25.29 -8.31
CA PHE A 296 1.48 25.77 -7.73
C PHE A 296 2.34 24.65 -7.15
N ALA A 297 1.74 23.65 -6.52
CA ALA A 297 2.48 22.50 -6.02
C ALA A 297 3.10 21.67 -7.16
N ILE A 298 2.41 21.53 -8.30
CA ILE A 298 2.93 20.86 -9.49
C ILE A 298 4.04 21.69 -10.14
N LEU A 299 3.87 23.02 -10.28
CA LEU A 299 4.93 23.91 -10.74
C LEU A 299 6.19 23.81 -9.88
N SER A 300 6.04 23.81 -8.55
CA SER A 300 7.16 23.65 -7.62
C SER A 300 7.85 22.29 -7.79
N GLN A 301 7.09 21.21 -8.05
CA GLN A 301 7.66 19.89 -8.36
C GLN A 301 8.40 19.90 -9.71
N PHE A 302 7.83 20.54 -10.73
CA PHE A 302 8.45 20.63 -12.05
C PHE A 302 9.78 21.38 -12.00
N ARG A 303 9.85 22.47 -11.23
CA ARG A 303 11.09 23.23 -11.00
C ARG A 303 12.15 22.50 -10.20
N GLN A 304 11.80 21.45 -9.47
CA GLN A 304 12.80 20.57 -8.87
C GLN A 304 13.64 19.86 -9.95
N LEU A 305 13.04 19.54 -11.10
CA LEU A 305 13.73 18.98 -12.26
C LEU A 305 14.35 20.05 -13.16
N TYR A 306 13.63 21.16 -13.37
CA TYR A 306 14.01 22.24 -14.27
C TYR A 306 13.91 23.62 -13.58
N PRO A 307 14.91 24.02 -12.77
CA PRO A 307 14.83 25.22 -11.92
C PRO A 307 14.63 26.54 -12.68
N HIS A 308 15.02 26.59 -13.95
CA HIS A 308 14.91 27.79 -14.80
C HIS A 308 13.51 27.98 -15.42
N THR A 309 12.55 27.10 -15.13
CA THR A 309 11.20 27.17 -15.69
C THR A 309 10.45 28.42 -15.24
N GLN A 310 9.83 29.11 -16.19
CA GLN A 310 8.93 30.24 -15.94
C GLN A 310 7.48 29.79 -15.92
N SER A 311 6.65 30.35 -15.05
CA SER A 311 5.22 30.13 -15.13
C SER A 311 4.62 31.00 -16.25
N PHE A 312 3.57 30.50 -16.90
CA PHE A 312 2.84 31.20 -17.96
C PHE A 312 1.40 31.37 -17.52
N LEU A 313 0.91 32.62 -17.42
CA LEU A 313 -0.45 32.96 -17.01
C LEU A 313 -0.85 32.41 -15.61
N MET A 314 0.11 32.28 -14.70
CA MET A 314 -0.12 31.83 -13.30
C MET A 314 0.25 32.93 -12.29
N ASP A 315 -0.21 34.15 -12.55
CA ASP A 315 0.06 35.33 -11.74
C ASP A 315 -1.23 35.94 -11.16
N GLU A 316 -1.08 36.78 -10.13
CA GLU A 316 -2.21 37.39 -9.43
C GLU A 316 -3.07 38.26 -10.36
N ASN A 317 -2.46 38.97 -11.30
CA ASN A 317 -3.22 39.80 -12.24
C ASN A 317 -4.09 38.92 -13.15
N THR A 318 -3.57 37.78 -13.63
CA THR A 318 -4.36 36.80 -14.37
C THR A 318 -5.51 36.25 -13.52
N LEU A 319 -5.26 35.91 -12.25
CA LEU A 319 -6.31 35.43 -11.34
C LEU A 319 -7.43 36.47 -11.15
N LEU A 320 -7.07 37.70 -10.81
CA LEU A 320 -8.02 38.77 -10.51
C LEU A 320 -8.82 39.23 -11.73
N THR A 321 -8.20 39.22 -12.92
CA THR A 321 -8.88 39.57 -14.18
C THR A 321 -10.03 38.60 -14.49
N HIS A 322 -9.92 37.34 -14.06
CA HIS A 322 -10.91 36.28 -14.33
C HIS A 322 -11.78 35.95 -13.11
N ARG A 323 -12.01 36.92 -12.21
CA ARG A 323 -12.79 36.73 -10.97
C ARG A 323 -14.19 36.15 -11.19
N ALA A 324 -14.84 36.50 -12.30
CA ALA A 324 -16.17 35.98 -12.63
C ALA A 324 -16.19 34.48 -12.96
N SER A 325 -15.02 33.88 -13.22
CA SER A 325 -14.85 32.49 -13.61
C SER A 325 -14.21 31.63 -12.51
N TRP A 326 -14.06 32.16 -11.29
CA TRP A 326 -13.54 31.38 -10.17
C TRP A 326 -14.50 30.26 -9.80
N VAL A 327 -13.93 29.08 -9.61
CA VAL A 327 -14.61 27.89 -9.09
C VAL A 327 -14.04 27.53 -7.72
N LYS A 328 -14.66 26.55 -7.05
CA LYS A 328 -14.20 26.07 -5.74
C LYS A 328 -13.25 24.89 -5.92
N GLU A 329 -12.11 24.94 -5.24
CA GLU A 329 -11.18 23.83 -5.08
C GLU A 329 -11.71 22.86 -4.02
N ASP A 330 -12.06 21.64 -4.42
CA ASP A 330 -12.66 20.64 -3.53
C ASP A 330 -11.71 20.22 -2.39
N LYS A 331 -10.42 20.04 -2.72
CA LYS A 331 -9.41 19.52 -1.81
C LYS A 331 -8.11 20.34 -1.90
N PRO A 332 -8.04 21.50 -1.22
CA PRO A 332 -6.83 22.30 -1.23
C PRO A 332 -5.60 21.58 -0.63
N CYS A 333 -4.44 21.96 -1.13
CA CYS A 333 -3.12 21.48 -0.78
C CYS A 333 -2.33 22.53 0.01
N SER A 334 -1.98 22.23 1.27
CA SER A 334 -1.19 23.11 2.14
C SER A 334 0.24 22.59 2.37
N ARG A 335 1.01 22.46 1.29
CA ARG A 335 2.41 21.99 1.33
C ARG A 335 3.38 23.18 1.35
N LEU A 336 4.54 22.98 1.95
CA LEU A 336 5.64 23.93 1.79
C LEU A 336 6.23 23.78 0.38
N LEU A 337 6.17 24.85 -0.41
CA LEU A 337 6.64 24.88 -1.80
C LEU A 337 7.93 25.71 -1.89
N SER A 338 9.09 25.04 -1.93
CA SER A 338 10.41 25.68 -1.86
C SER A 338 10.95 26.20 -3.19
N HIS A 339 10.26 25.92 -4.31
CA HIS A 339 10.75 26.23 -5.66
C HIS A 339 9.87 27.26 -6.40
N LEU A 340 9.00 27.97 -5.67
CA LEU A 340 8.25 29.10 -6.21
C LEU A 340 9.09 30.38 -6.14
N THR A 341 8.82 31.31 -7.05
CA THR A 341 9.30 32.68 -6.95
C THR A 341 8.56 33.42 -5.83
N GLU A 342 9.06 34.59 -5.42
CA GLU A 342 8.42 35.37 -4.35
C GLU A 342 6.96 35.73 -4.67
N HIS A 343 6.68 36.20 -5.89
CA HIS A 343 5.32 36.56 -6.32
C HIS A 343 4.38 35.34 -6.36
N GLU A 344 4.85 34.21 -6.85
CA GLU A 344 4.06 32.97 -6.88
C GLU A 344 3.83 32.42 -5.46
N GLN A 345 4.82 32.54 -4.57
CA GLN A 345 4.68 32.17 -3.17
C GLN A 345 3.65 33.05 -2.46
N GLN A 346 3.65 34.36 -2.71
CA GLN A 346 2.65 35.28 -2.18
C GLN A 346 1.25 34.90 -2.64
N LEU A 347 1.07 34.64 -3.94
CA LEU A 347 -0.21 34.20 -4.50
C LEU A 347 -0.66 32.85 -3.92
N TYR A 348 0.24 31.87 -3.85
CA TYR A 348 -0.02 30.56 -3.23
C TYR A 348 -0.49 30.69 -1.78
N GLN A 349 0.19 31.51 -0.96
CA GLN A 349 -0.21 31.75 0.42
C GLN A 349 -1.56 32.49 0.51
N ALA A 350 -1.85 33.39 -0.42
CA ALA A 350 -3.15 34.07 -0.47
C ALA A 350 -4.30 33.08 -0.77
N LEU A 351 -4.06 32.08 -1.64
CA LEU A 351 -5.00 30.99 -1.93
C LEU A 351 -5.18 30.06 -0.73
N VAL A 352 -4.08 29.61 -0.10
CA VAL A 352 -4.12 28.74 1.09
C VAL A 352 -4.88 29.38 2.27
N HIS A 353 -4.81 30.70 2.40
CA HIS A 353 -5.47 31.46 3.46
C HIS A 353 -6.79 32.12 3.04
N ASP A 354 -7.37 31.71 1.90
CA ASP A 354 -8.67 32.18 1.42
C ASP A 354 -8.79 33.72 1.31
N ARG A 355 -7.68 34.43 1.04
CA ARG A 355 -7.65 35.91 1.06
C ARG A 355 -8.59 36.56 0.04
N PHE A 356 -8.82 35.89 -1.08
CA PHE A 356 -9.65 36.38 -2.18
C PHE A 356 -11.08 35.80 -2.15
N GLY A 357 -11.27 34.67 -1.46
CA GLY A 357 -12.51 33.91 -1.37
C GLY A 357 -12.23 32.49 -0.86
N GLU A 358 -13.28 31.79 -0.41
CA GLU A 358 -13.15 30.43 0.13
C GLU A 358 -12.75 29.42 -0.96
N LYS A 359 -11.55 28.85 -0.84
CA LYS A 359 -11.00 27.80 -1.69
C LYS A 359 -11.14 28.10 -3.18
N ILE A 360 -10.78 29.31 -3.60
CA ILE A 360 -10.94 29.69 -5.00
C ILE A 360 -9.91 29.00 -5.89
N ARG A 361 -10.31 28.73 -7.12
CA ARG A 361 -9.49 28.18 -8.21
C ARG A 361 -9.87 28.85 -9.52
N LEU A 362 -8.88 29.16 -10.35
CA LEU A 362 -9.09 29.50 -11.75
C LEU A 362 -8.53 28.39 -12.63
N GLU A 363 -9.41 27.69 -13.32
CA GLU A 363 -9.02 26.67 -14.29
C GLU A 363 -8.53 27.30 -15.60
N GLN A 364 -7.53 26.69 -16.24
CA GLN A 364 -6.95 27.18 -17.49
C GLN A 364 -7.97 27.38 -18.61
N GLU A 365 -9.04 26.57 -18.64
CA GLU A 365 -10.10 26.64 -19.66
C GLU A 365 -10.87 27.96 -19.64
N TYR A 366 -10.86 28.67 -18.51
CA TYR A 366 -11.53 29.97 -18.38
C TYR A 366 -10.68 31.15 -18.88
N ILE A 367 -9.41 30.91 -19.23
CA ILE A 367 -8.54 31.95 -19.80
C ILE A 367 -8.75 31.95 -21.33
N SER A 368 -9.28 33.05 -21.85
CA SER A 368 -9.61 33.15 -23.27
C SER A 368 -8.38 33.05 -24.19
N MET A 369 -8.58 32.53 -25.41
CA MET A 369 -7.52 32.47 -26.45
C MET A 369 -6.90 33.83 -26.76
N ALA A 370 -7.67 34.92 -26.67
CA ALA A 370 -7.16 36.27 -26.87
C ALA A 370 -6.12 36.67 -25.81
N VAL A 371 -6.36 36.33 -24.54
CA VAL A 371 -5.41 36.59 -23.44
C VAL A 371 -4.14 35.75 -23.63
N ILE A 372 -4.28 34.49 -24.04
CA ILE A 372 -3.14 33.60 -24.33
C ILE A 372 -2.28 34.20 -25.45
N GLN A 373 -2.90 34.64 -26.54
CA GLN A 373 -2.20 35.25 -27.67
C GLN A 373 -1.46 36.54 -27.26
N GLN A 374 -2.12 37.43 -26.50
CA GLN A 374 -1.50 38.65 -25.99
C GLN A 374 -0.30 38.37 -25.08
N ALA A 375 -0.39 37.34 -24.24
CA ALA A 375 0.73 36.93 -23.38
C ALA A 375 1.91 36.38 -24.19
N LEU A 376 1.63 35.61 -25.24
CA LEU A 376 2.67 35.12 -26.17
C LEU A 376 3.36 36.27 -26.92
N GLU A 377 2.61 37.26 -27.39
CA GLU A 377 3.13 38.45 -28.06
C GLU A 377 4.03 39.30 -27.15
N LYS A 378 3.70 39.39 -25.86
CA LYS A 378 4.56 40.06 -24.87
C LYS A 378 5.87 39.30 -24.62
N LEU A 379 5.81 37.96 -24.60
CA LEU A 379 6.99 37.11 -24.41
C LEU A 379 7.90 37.07 -25.64
N TYR A 380 7.32 37.20 -26.83
CA TYR A 380 8.02 37.19 -28.11
C TYR A 380 7.51 38.36 -28.97
N PRO A 381 7.96 39.59 -28.70
CA PRO A 381 7.59 40.73 -29.51
C PRO A 381 8.04 40.47 -30.95
N SER A 382 7.14 40.59 -31.91
CA SER A 382 7.50 40.64 -33.32
C SER A 382 8.51 41.77 -33.50
N SER A 383 9.73 41.43 -33.93
CA SER A 383 10.78 42.42 -34.24
C SER A 383 10.40 43.28 -35.42
#